data_AF-A0A4Y7U3B3-F1
#
_entry.id   AF-A0A4Y7U3B3-F1
#
_cell.length_a   1.000
_cell.length_b   1.000
_cell.length_c   1.000
_cell.angle_alpha   90.00
_cell.angle_beta   90.00
_cell.angle_gamma   90.00
#
_symmetry.space_group_name_H-M   'P 1'
#
loop_
_entity.id
_entity.type
_entity.pdbx_description
1 polymer ?
#
loop_
_entity_poly.entity_id
_entity_poly.type
_entity_poly.pdbx_seq_one_letter_code
_entity_poly.pdbx_strand_id
1 'polypeptide(L)'
;RVRKFYTKGYIIEDNDVYALDERGYTKGLREIDNLSSEIDMMIEHSTHYLSNEIGEDGKYHYGYFPHFDKNIAFYNNLRHSSSTYALIEGLTYLNEDITIAEKAIDYLI
;
A
#
# COMPACT_ATOMS: atom_id res chain seq x y z
N ARG A 1 23.70 22.11 -33.53
CA ARG A 1 24.23 21.76 -32.19
C ARG A 1 23.05 21.50 -31.27
N VAL A 2 22.87 20.27 -30.77
CA VAL A 2 21.79 19.94 -29.82
C VAL A 2 22.25 20.25 -28.40
N ARG A 3 21.40 20.87 -27.58
CA ARG A 3 21.62 21.04 -26.13
C ARG A 3 20.64 20.14 -25.38
N LYS A 4 21.14 19.41 -24.38
CA LYS A 4 20.32 18.60 -23.48
C LYS A 4 20.29 19.27 -22.12
N PHE A 5 19.11 19.27 -21.49
CA PHE A 5 18.92 19.70 -20.12
C PHE A 5 18.68 18.48 -19.24
N TYR A 6 19.25 18.50 -18.05
CA TYR A 6 19.08 17.47 -17.04
C TYR A 6 18.43 18.09 -15.81
N THR A 7 17.61 17.31 -15.13
CA THR A 7 16.91 17.72 -13.91
C THR A 7 17.31 16.78 -12.79
N LYS A 8 17.36 17.31 -11.56
CA LYS A 8 17.54 16.51 -10.35
C LYS A 8 16.23 16.51 -9.57
N GLY A 9 15.85 15.34 -9.07
CA GLY A 9 14.63 15.14 -8.29
C GLY A 9 14.95 14.89 -6.81
N TYR A 10 14.04 15.31 -5.94
CA TYR A 10 14.10 15.07 -4.51
C TYR A 10 12.69 14.79 -3.99
N ILE A 11 12.58 13.91 -3.01
CA ILE A 11 11.36 13.70 -2.20
C ILE A 11 11.66 14.22 -0.80
N ILE A 12 10.69 14.91 -0.20
CA ILE A 12 10.76 15.38 1.18
C ILE A 12 9.67 14.65 1.95
N GLU A 13 10.08 13.90 2.97
CA GLU A 13 9.19 13.09 3.82
C GLU A 13 9.76 13.13 5.24
N ASP A 14 8.92 13.38 6.24
CA ASP A 14 9.28 13.43 7.66
C ASP A 14 10.53 14.26 8.02
N ASN A 15 10.68 15.42 7.37
CA ASN A 15 11.84 16.33 7.43
C ASN A 15 13.15 15.79 6.81
N ASP A 16 13.14 14.59 6.25
CA ASP A 16 14.26 14.05 5.49
C ASP A 16 14.14 14.41 4.00
N VAL A 17 15.30 14.50 3.34
CA VAL A 17 15.40 14.82 1.92
C VAL A 17 16.07 13.67 1.18
N TYR A 18 15.28 12.96 0.39
CA TYR A 18 15.73 11.82 -0.39
C TYR A 18 16.04 12.25 -1.82
N ALA A 19 17.28 12.02 -2.26
CA ALA A 19 17.64 12.23 -3.65
C ALA A 19 17.02 11.15 -4.54
N LEU A 20 16.55 11.55 -5.72
CA LEU A 20 16.10 10.63 -6.76
C LEU A 20 17.20 10.46 -7.81
N ASP A 21 17.33 9.25 -8.34
CA ASP A 21 18.30 8.99 -9.41
C ASP A 21 18.01 9.91 -10.61
N GLU A 22 19.07 10.45 -11.20
CA GLU A 22 19.02 11.43 -12.29
C GLU A 22 19.02 10.77 -13.68
N ARG A 23 19.37 9.48 -13.80
CA ARG A 23 19.66 8.83 -15.09
C ARG A 23 19.22 7.37 -15.15
N GLY A 24 19.32 6.81 -16.37
CA GLY A 24 19.09 5.38 -16.59
C GLY A 24 17.66 4.93 -16.35
N TYR A 25 17.51 3.64 -16.02
CA TYR A 25 16.21 3.00 -15.75
C TYR A 25 15.64 3.31 -14.37
N THR A 26 16.51 3.79 -13.48
CA THR A 26 16.19 4.15 -12.10
C THR A 26 15.83 5.63 -11.95
N LYS A 27 15.89 6.42 -13.04
CA LYS A 27 15.57 7.84 -13.02
C LYS A 27 14.22 8.12 -12.35
N GLY A 28 14.24 8.94 -11.30
CA GLY A 28 13.05 9.32 -10.53
C GLY A 28 12.68 8.36 -9.41
N LEU A 29 13.45 7.29 -9.20
CA LEU A 29 13.32 6.41 -8.04
C LEU A 29 14.22 6.89 -6.90
N ARG A 30 13.77 6.69 -5.67
CA ARG A 30 14.56 6.92 -4.46
C ARG A 30 15.66 5.87 -4.37
N GLU A 31 16.88 6.30 -4.06
CA GLU A 31 17.96 5.39 -3.72
C GLU A 31 17.69 4.75 -2.35
N ILE A 32 17.87 3.43 -2.25
CA ILE A 32 17.62 2.65 -1.04
C ILE A 32 18.90 1.91 -0.65
N ASP A 33 19.30 2.06 0.61
CA ASP A 33 20.51 1.42 1.13
C ASP A 33 20.22 0.00 1.64
N ASN A 34 19.01 -0.23 2.17
CA ASN A 34 18.59 -1.51 2.71
C ASN A 34 17.19 -1.88 2.23
N LEU A 35 17.12 -2.77 1.25
CA LEU A 35 15.84 -3.23 0.68
C LEU A 35 14.98 -3.98 1.71
N SER A 36 15.59 -4.71 2.65
CA SER A 36 14.82 -5.49 3.64
C SER A 36 14.02 -4.59 4.58
N SER A 37 14.62 -3.51 5.08
CA SER A 37 13.89 -2.57 5.96
C SER A 37 12.77 -1.83 5.23
N GLU A 38 12.95 -1.53 3.94
CA GLU A 38 11.90 -0.92 3.13
C GLU A 38 10.71 -1.87 2.91
N ILE A 39 11.00 -3.17 2.74
CA ILE A 39 9.97 -4.21 2.65
C ILE A 39 9.24 -4.35 3.99
N ASP A 40 9.96 -4.37 5.12
CA ASP A 40 9.35 -4.47 6.45
C ASP A 40 8.38 -3.32 6.71
N MET A 41 8.82 -2.08 6.46
CA MET A 41 7.99 -0.88 6.58
C MET A 41 6.77 -0.94 5.66
N MET A 42 6.94 -1.42 4.42
CA MET A 42 5.84 -1.57 3.47
C MET A 42 4.82 -2.59 3.95
N ILE A 43 5.25 -3.72 4.53
CA ILE A 43 4.37 -4.74 5.10
C ILE A 43 3.60 -4.15 6.28
N GLU A 44 4.28 -3.46 7.21
CA GLU A 44 3.66 -2.82 8.36
C GLU A 44 2.57 -1.84 7.94
N HIS A 45 2.93 -0.83 7.14
CA HIS A 45 1.99 0.20 6.70
C HIS A 45 0.84 -0.37 5.88
N SER A 46 1.11 -1.34 5.01
CA SER A 46 0.05 -1.96 4.18
C SER A 46 -0.91 -2.81 5.02
N THR A 47 -0.40 -3.51 6.04
CA THR A 47 -1.21 -4.33 6.95
C THR A 47 -2.14 -3.45 7.77
N HIS A 48 -1.62 -2.38 8.37
CA HIS A 48 -2.42 -1.44 9.14
C HIS A 48 -3.39 -0.64 8.27
N TYR A 49 -3.00 -0.25 7.05
CA TYR A 49 -3.94 0.36 6.11
C TYR A 49 -5.07 -0.61 5.80
N LEU A 50 -4.75 -1.85 5.42
CA LEU A 50 -5.74 -2.84 5.02
C LEU A 50 -6.69 -3.23 6.16
N SER A 51 -6.21 -3.31 7.41
CA SER A 51 -7.07 -3.57 8.57
C SER A 51 -8.10 -2.45 8.76
N ASN A 52 -7.70 -1.19 8.55
CA ASN A 52 -8.58 -0.03 8.65
C ASN A 52 -9.59 0.08 7.50
N GLU A 53 -9.38 -0.63 6.39
CA GLU A 53 -10.34 -0.67 5.29
C GLU A 53 -11.53 -1.61 5.56
N ILE A 54 -11.50 -2.41 6.64
CA ILE A 54 -12.62 -3.29 7.03
C ILE A 54 -13.71 -2.46 7.69
N GLY A 55 -14.88 -2.40 7.05
CA GLY A 55 -16.08 -1.79 7.59
C GLY A 55 -16.74 -2.60 8.70
N GLU A 56 -17.73 -2.01 9.37
CA GLU A 56 -18.48 -2.68 10.44
C GLU A 56 -19.21 -3.95 9.95
N ASP A 57 -19.57 -3.99 8.67
CA ASP A 57 -20.22 -5.12 8.00
C ASP A 57 -19.24 -6.20 7.52
N GLY A 58 -17.95 -6.08 7.85
CA GLY A 58 -16.90 -7.02 7.45
C GLY A 58 -16.42 -6.85 6.01
N LYS A 59 -16.98 -5.91 5.24
CA LYS A 59 -16.55 -5.65 3.86
C LYS A 59 -15.36 -4.70 3.85
N TYR A 60 -14.50 -4.86 2.85
CA TYR A 60 -13.48 -3.84 2.58
C TYR A 60 -14.08 -2.65 1.81
N HIS A 61 -13.64 -1.45 2.14
CA HIS A 61 -13.81 -0.29 1.27
C HIS A 61 -12.98 -0.47 -0.01
N TYR A 62 -13.62 -0.62 -1.17
CA TYR A 62 -12.92 -0.82 -2.45
C TYR A 62 -12.37 0.47 -3.06
N GLY A 63 -12.65 1.60 -2.41
CA GLY A 63 -12.26 2.92 -2.87
C GLY A 63 -13.31 3.58 -3.77
N TYR A 64 -12.83 4.58 -4.51
CA TYR A 64 -13.66 5.55 -5.21
C TYR A 64 -13.28 5.62 -6.68
N PHE A 65 -14.24 5.98 -7.53
CA PHE A 65 -13.97 6.51 -8.86
C PHE A 65 -13.60 8.00 -8.72
N PRO A 66 -12.31 8.39 -8.81
CA PRO A 66 -11.88 9.74 -8.42
C PRO A 66 -12.49 10.84 -9.28
N HIS A 67 -12.73 10.56 -10.57
CA HIS A 67 -13.35 11.51 -11.48
C HIS A 67 -14.82 11.82 -11.14
N PHE A 68 -15.51 10.90 -10.47
CA PHE A 68 -16.94 11.01 -10.18
C PHE A 68 -17.25 11.25 -8.70
N ASP A 69 -16.24 11.20 -7.81
CA ASP A 69 -16.42 11.23 -6.36
C ASP A 69 -17.47 10.22 -5.88
N LYS A 70 -17.38 8.99 -6.41
CA LYS A 70 -18.34 7.92 -6.13
C LYS A 70 -17.64 6.67 -5.64
N ASN A 71 -18.18 6.10 -4.56
CA ASN A 71 -17.79 4.76 -4.12
C ASN A 71 -17.97 3.73 -5.24
N ILE A 72 -17.04 2.78 -5.31
CA ILE A 72 -17.16 1.63 -6.19
C ILE A 72 -18.30 0.74 -5.65
N ALA A 73 -19.39 0.63 -6.43
CA ALA A 73 -20.61 -0.05 -5.98
C ALA A 73 -20.59 -1.57 -6.14
N PHE A 74 -19.69 -2.12 -6.98
CA PHE A 74 -19.56 -3.55 -7.16
C PHE A 74 -18.60 -4.14 -6.13
N TYR A 75 -18.94 -5.35 -5.66
CA TYR A 75 -18.13 -6.09 -4.71
C TYR A 75 -17.72 -7.42 -5.31
N ASN A 76 -16.47 -7.81 -5.07
CA ASN A 76 -15.88 -9.02 -5.65
C ASN A 76 -15.33 -9.90 -4.53
N ASN A 77 -15.95 -11.07 -4.32
CA ASN A 77 -15.56 -11.97 -3.23
C ASN A 77 -14.15 -12.54 -3.40
N LEU A 78 -13.66 -12.75 -4.62
CA LEU A 78 -12.27 -13.18 -4.85
C LEU A 78 -11.28 -12.13 -4.34
N ARG A 79 -11.51 -10.85 -4.67
CA ARG A 79 -10.67 -9.75 -4.17
C ARG A 79 -10.75 -9.64 -2.65
N HIS A 80 -11.93 -9.82 -2.08
CA HIS A 80 -12.10 -9.82 -0.63
C HIS A 80 -11.28 -10.96 0.00
N SER A 81 -11.45 -12.21 -0.45
CA SER A 81 -10.69 -13.34 0.07
C SER A 81 -9.18 -13.17 -0.06
N SER A 82 -8.67 -12.67 -1.20
CA SER A 82 -7.24 -12.38 -1.36
C SER A 82 -6.75 -11.29 -0.41
N SER A 83 -7.56 -10.27 -0.15
CA SER A 83 -7.22 -9.19 0.77
C SER A 83 -7.23 -9.69 2.22
N THR A 84 -8.24 -10.47 2.62
CA THR A 84 -8.30 -11.09 3.95
C THR A 84 -7.11 -12.01 4.19
N TYR A 85 -6.72 -12.81 3.19
CA TYR A 85 -5.51 -13.63 3.28
C TYR A 85 -4.25 -12.78 3.48
N ALA A 86 -4.06 -11.74 2.66
CA ALA A 86 -2.90 -10.85 2.78
C ALA A 86 -2.85 -10.14 4.14
N LEU A 87 -4.01 -9.74 4.68
CA LEU A 87 -4.09 -9.15 6.02
C LEU A 87 -3.65 -10.13 7.11
N ILE A 88 -4.10 -11.39 7.06
CA ILE A 88 -3.73 -12.42 8.04
C ILE A 88 -2.21 -12.69 7.99
N GLU A 89 -1.63 -12.79 6.79
CA GLU A 89 -0.19 -12.97 6.62
C GLU A 89 0.60 -11.78 7.18
N GLY A 90 0.13 -10.56 6.91
CA GLY A 90 0.74 -9.33 7.44
C GLY A 90 0.69 -9.24 8.96
N LEU A 91 -0.48 -9.50 9.56
CA LEU A 91 -0.65 -9.54 11.02
C LEU A 91 0.24 -10.61 11.64
N THR A 92 0.34 -11.79 11.01
CA THR A 92 1.22 -12.87 11.47
C THR A 92 2.68 -12.46 11.39
N TYR A 93 3.11 -11.82 10.30
CA TYR A 93 4.48 -11.33 10.13
C TYR A 93 4.88 -10.33 11.22
N LEU A 94 3.95 -9.44 11.59
CA LEU A 94 4.15 -8.41 12.62
C LEU A 94 3.95 -8.94 14.05
N ASN A 95 3.55 -10.21 14.23
CA ASN A 95 3.11 -10.80 15.49
C ASN A 95 1.97 -10.01 16.17
N GLU A 96 1.02 -9.53 15.37
CA GLU A 96 -0.17 -8.81 15.81
C GLU A 96 -1.41 -9.73 15.92
N ASP A 97 -2.49 -9.20 16.48
CA ASP A 97 -3.73 -9.94 16.71
C ASP A 97 -4.47 -10.26 15.40
N ILE A 98 -4.46 -11.54 15.01
CA ILE A 98 -5.13 -12.02 13.81
C ILE A 98 -6.66 -11.96 13.88
N THR A 99 -7.26 -11.80 15.07
CA THR A 99 -8.73 -11.73 15.24
C THR A 99 -9.33 -10.48 14.59
N ILE A 100 -8.50 -9.48 14.26
CA ILE A 100 -8.87 -8.31 13.46
C ILE A 100 -9.54 -8.73 12.13
N ALA A 101 -9.13 -9.87 11.55
CA ALA A 101 -9.68 -10.37 10.29
C ALA A 101 -11.01 -11.15 10.44
N GLU A 102 -11.50 -11.42 11.66
CA GLU A 102 -12.70 -12.25 11.89
C GLU A 102 -13.93 -11.73 11.15
N LYS A 103 -14.22 -10.43 11.27
CA LYS A 103 -15.38 -9.83 10.57
C LYS A 103 -15.30 -9.99 9.06
N ALA A 104 -14.09 -9.92 8.50
CA ALA A 104 -13.89 -10.14 7.07
C ALA A 104 -14.12 -11.61 6.71
N ILE A 105 -13.66 -12.55 7.52
CA ILE A 105 -13.95 -13.98 7.32
C ILE A 105 -15.46 -14.25 7.40
N ASP A 106 -16.13 -13.70 8.41
CA ASP A 106 -17.57 -13.89 8.64
C ASP A 106 -18.41 -13.35 7.48
N TYR A 107 -17.97 -12.27 6.82
CA TYR A 107 -18.66 -11.73 5.64
C TYR A 107 -18.77 -12.75 4.48
N LEU A 108 -17.85 -13.72 4.39
CA LEU A 108 -17.84 -14.72 3.32
C LEU A 108 -18.73 -15.94 3.58
N ILE A 109 -19.25 -16.12 4.81
CA ILE A 109 -19.99 -17.30 5.26
C ILE A 109 -21.48 -17.01 5.32
#